data_AF-A0A3S0EW72-F1
#
_entry.id   AF-A0A3S0EW72-F1
#
_cell.length_a   1.000
_cell.length_b   1.000
_cell.length_c   1.000
_cell.angle_alpha   90.00
_cell.angle_beta   90.00
_cell.angle_gamma   90.00
#
_symmetry.space_group_name_H-M   'P 1'
#
loop_
_entity.id
_entity.type
_entity.pdbx_description
1 polymer ?
#
loop_
_entity_poly.entity_id
_entity_poly.type
_entity_poly.pdbx_seq_one_letter_code
_entity_poly.pdbx_strand_id
1 'polypeptide(L)'
;MAGAKKRQKLEFIRKHPKCCFCGGEADTTEWDHIPARHLFADRNWPEGYVFPACSACNDSSASDELIMGFIVRIQVSDLSEAEERELHQSITKMHDRHPEIINGMREFSRNETKRSLREIGFPSASLPQPLYMFEFPDSIIEVSERYGRKLGKALYYMHTGTIFPASGRVHCEVMSNTSFMSSRFPLDAFQMLSATPAISRAGKSLGDQFAYRWGMTEEKDAAAFLIQFGESTVMVVFTYTDVEKYKETFAARSAALSTRKQDTGFDLPASPDSWPPSNP
;
A
#
# COMPACT_ATOMS: atom_id res chain seq x y z
N MET A 1 25.73 -8.03 22.93
CA MET A 1 25.15 -7.71 21.60
C MET A 1 24.46 -6.34 21.49
N ALA A 2 24.05 -5.68 22.58
CA ALA A 2 23.35 -4.38 22.54
C ALA A 2 24.12 -3.24 21.83
N GLY A 3 25.46 -3.27 21.82
CA GLY A 3 26.28 -2.24 21.18
C GLY A 3 26.27 -2.27 19.64
N ALA A 4 26.11 -3.45 19.02
CA ALA A 4 26.18 -3.57 17.56
C ALA A 4 24.99 -2.92 16.86
N LYS A 5 23.77 -3.17 17.34
CA LYS A 5 22.54 -2.55 16.82
C LYS A 5 22.53 -1.03 17.03
N LYS A 6 22.97 -0.55 18.20
CA LYS A 6 23.10 0.89 18.48
C LYS A 6 24.07 1.55 17.50
N ARG A 7 25.23 0.93 17.26
CA ARG A 7 26.23 1.42 16.30
C ARG A 7 25.69 1.44 14.86
N GLN A 8 24.97 0.38 14.44
CA GLN A 8 24.35 0.32 13.12
C GLN A 8 23.31 1.43 12.93
N LYS A 9 22.45 1.68 13.93
CA LYS A 9 21.47 2.78 13.89
C LYS A 9 22.17 4.15 13.80
N LEU A 10 23.21 4.38 14.59
CA LEU A 10 23.99 5.64 14.53
C LEU A 10 24.67 5.83 13.17
N GLU A 11 25.23 4.76 12.60
CA GLU A 11 25.82 4.82 11.26
C GLU A 11 24.77 5.12 10.19
N PHE A 12 23.59 4.50 10.27
CA PHE A 12 22.47 4.77 9.38
C PHE A 12 22.04 6.24 9.45
N ILE A 13 21.78 6.76 10.64
CA ILE A 13 21.39 8.16 10.85
C ILE A 13 22.46 9.11 10.28
N ARG A 14 23.74 8.81 10.48
CA ARG A 14 24.85 9.61 9.94
C ARG A 14 24.86 9.62 8.40
N LYS A 15 24.53 8.50 7.76
CA LYS A 15 24.45 8.40 6.29
C LYS A 15 23.18 9.04 5.73
N HIS A 16 22.11 9.09 6.51
CA HIS A 16 20.80 9.57 6.11
C HIS A 16 20.30 10.63 7.10
N PRO A 17 20.87 11.85 7.12
CA PRO A 17 20.64 12.82 8.19
C PRO A 17 19.25 13.46 8.20
N LYS A 18 18.49 13.35 7.11
CA LYS A 18 17.18 13.99 6.93
C LYS A 18 16.08 12.97 6.69
N CYS A 19 14.90 13.22 7.27
CA CYS A 19 13.72 12.38 7.13
C CYS A 19 13.23 12.36 5.66
N CYS A 20 13.00 11.16 5.10
CA CYS A 20 12.52 11.03 3.73
C CYS A 20 11.00 11.23 3.58
N PHE A 21 10.25 11.30 4.68
CA PHE A 21 8.79 11.38 4.67
C PHE A 21 8.22 12.80 4.72
N CYS A 22 8.90 13.73 5.40
CA CYS A 22 8.50 15.13 5.52
C CYS A 22 9.30 16.08 4.61
N GLY A 23 9.77 15.61 3.45
CA GLY A 23 10.53 16.49 2.55
C GLY A 23 11.89 16.93 3.06
N GLY A 24 12.43 16.28 4.10
CA GLY A 24 13.72 16.64 4.68
C GLY A 24 13.66 17.84 5.63
N GLU A 25 12.46 18.28 6.02
CA GLU A 25 12.26 19.38 6.97
C GLU A 25 12.78 19.06 8.37
N ALA A 26 12.74 17.79 8.76
CA ALA A 26 13.23 17.31 10.06
C ALA A 26 14.45 16.38 9.91
N ASP A 27 15.27 16.34 10.96
CA ASP A 27 16.39 15.40 11.06
C ASP A 27 15.90 13.97 11.30
N THR A 28 16.69 13.01 10.83
CA THR A 28 16.46 11.59 11.08
C THR A 28 16.79 11.26 12.54
N THR A 29 15.77 10.85 13.30
CA THR A 29 15.94 10.36 14.67
C THR A 29 15.77 8.83 14.74
N GLU A 30 15.14 8.26 13.72
CA GLU A 30 14.72 6.86 13.67
C GLU A 30 14.93 6.26 12.29
N TRP A 31 14.87 4.93 12.26
CA TRP A 31 14.96 4.15 11.03
C TRP A 31 13.68 3.32 10.92
N ASP A 32 12.86 3.68 9.96
CA ASP A 32 11.51 3.15 9.81
C ASP A 32 11.52 1.96 8.86
N HIS A 33 10.66 0.97 9.11
CA HIS A 33 10.50 -0.19 8.24
C HIS A 33 9.19 -0.03 7.48
N ILE A 34 9.27 0.25 6.17
CA ILE A 34 8.09 0.43 5.32
C ILE A 34 8.28 -0.43 4.06
N PRO A 35 7.55 -1.55 3.89
CA PRO A 35 6.43 -2.00 4.70
C PRO A 35 6.80 -2.43 6.13
N ALA A 36 5.86 -2.26 7.06
CA ALA A 36 6.09 -2.57 8.47
C ALA A 36 6.29 -4.07 8.71
N ARG A 37 7.16 -4.39 9.67
CA ARG A 37 7.66 -5.77 9.87
C ARG A 37 6.56 -6.76 10.20
N HIS A 38 5.47 -6.34 10.84
CA HIS A 38 4.35 -7.21 11.22
C HIS A 38 3.38 -7.50 10.08
N LEU A 39 3.53 -6.86 8.91
CA LEU A 39 2.77 -7.26 7.71
C LEU A 39 3.26 -8.61 7.16
N PHE A 40 4.46 -9.05 7.54
CA PHE A 40 5.09 -10.27 7.05
C PHE A 40 4.92 -11.43 8.05
N ALA A 41 4.70 -12.64 7.52
CA ALA A 41 4.65 -13.88 8.29
C ALA A 41 5.93 -14.04 9.11
N ASP A 42 5.76 -14.38 10.40
CA ASP A 42 6.85 -14.50 11.39
C ASP A 42 7.76 -13.26 11.49
N ARG A 43 7.28 -12.11 11.01
CA ARG A 43 8.09 -10.89 10.83
C ARG A 43 9.33 -11.17 9.99
N ASN A 44 9.20 -11.89 8.88
CA ASN A 44 10.22 -12.03 7.86
C ASN A 44 10.09 -10.92 6.80
N TRP A 45 10.52 -9.71 7.14
CA TRP A 45 10.44 -8.56 6.23
C TRP A 45 11.61 -8.50 5.22
N PRO A 46 11.44 -7.82 4.08
CA PRO A 46 12.48 -7.68 3.06
C PRO A 46 13.74 -6.96 3.56
N GLU A 47 14.92 -7.45 3.16
CA GLU A 47 16.19 -6.76 3.46
C GLU A 47 16.31 -5.44 2.68
N GLY A 48 16.86 -4.41 3.32
CA GLY A 48 17.05 -3.10 2.70
C GLY A 48 15.85 -2.15 2.78
N TYR A 49 14.69 -2.59 3.29
CA TYR A 49 13.49 -1.76 3.45
C TYR A 49 13.51 -1.04 4.80
N VAL A 50 14.52 -0.18 4.96
CA VAL A 50 14.74 0.63 6.15
C VAL A 50 15.03 2.07 5.72
N PHE A 51 14.26 3.02 6.24
CA PHE A 51 14.17 4.39 5.72
C PHE A 51 14.45 5.43 6.82
N PRO A 52 15.08 6.58 6.48
CA PRO A 52 15.30 7.65 7.43
C PRO A 52 13.99 8.35 7.80
N ALA A 53 13.65 8.36 9.08
CA ALA A 53 12.45 9.01 9.59
C ALA A 53 12.75 9.92 10.78
N CYS A 54 12.00 11.01 10.91
CA CYS A 54 11.84 11.70 12.19
C CYS A 54 10.77 10.97 13.01
N SER A 55 10.79 11.13 14.34
CA SER A 55 9.87 10.44 15.24
C SER A 55 8.41 10.77 14.91
N ALA A 56 8.08 12.02 14.56
CA ALA A 56 6.72 12.41 14.19
C ALA A 56 6.17 11.64 12.99
N CYS A 57 6.94 11.50 11.90
CA CYS A 57 6.53 10.73 10.71
C CYS A 57 6.50 9.22 10.96
N ASN A 58 7.33 8.71 11.88
CA ASN A 58 7.32 7.31 12.25
C ASN A 58 6.07 6.99 13.09
N ASP A 59 5.77 7.83 14.09
CA ASP A 59 4.66 7.63 15.01
C ASP A 59 3.29 7.85 14.35
N SER A 60 3.18 8.79 13.39
CA SER A 60 1.89 9.13 12.78
C SER A 60 1.26 7.99 11.97
N SER A 61 2.06 7.03 11.48
CA SER A 61 1.55 5.87 10.73
C SER A 61 1.35 4.61 11.57
N ALA A 62 1.64 4.63 12.88
CA ALA A 62 1.59 3.42 13.70
C ALA A 62 0.19 2.76 13.70
N SER A 63 -0.85 3.59 13.67
CA SER A 63 -2.25 3.16 13.55
C SER A 63 -2.53 2.55 12.17
N ASP A 64 -2.14 3.26 11.10
CA ASP A 64 -2.37 2.84 9.72
C ASP A 64 -1.65 1.51 9.43
N GLU A 65 -0.44 1.32 9.96
CA GLU A 65 0.31 0.07 9.85
C GLU A 65 -0.35 -1.10 10.56
N LEU A 66 -0.99 -0.88 11.71
CA LEU A 66 -1.72 -1.94 12.41
C LEU A 66 -2.91 -2.42 11.57
N ILE A 67 -3.68 -1.46 11.04
CA ILE A 67 -4.86 -1.72 10.20
C ILE A 67 -4.43 -2.41 8.90
N MET A 68 -3.35 -1.95 8.27
CA MET A 68 -2.76 -2.64 7.12
C MET A 68 -2.31 -4.05 7.46
N GLY A 69 -1.70 -4.25 8.63
CA GLY A 69 -1.34 -5.58 9.13
C GLY A 69 -2.53 -6.54 9.23
N PHE A 70 -3.72 -6.04 9.52
CA PHE A 70 -4.96 -6.81 9.47
C PHE A 70 -5.41 -7.09 8.03
N ILE A 71 -5.47 -6.06 7.18
CA ILE A 71 -5.94 -6.16 5.79
C ILE A 71 -5.12 -7.18 4.99
N VAL A 72 -3.79 -7.16 5.12
CA VAL A 72 -2.89 -8.06 4.37
C VAL A 72 -2.99 -9.54 4.77
N ARG A 73 -3.77 -9.87 5.81
CA ARG A 73 -4.05 -11.25 6.22
C ARG A 73 -5.40 -11.76 5.73
N ILE A 74 -6.17 -10.91 5.07
CA ILE A 74 -7.46 -11.28 4.49
C ILE A 74 -7.19 -11.80 3.08
N GLN A 75 -6.99 -13.10 2.95
CA GLN A 75 -6.66 -13.75 1.67
C GLN A 75 -7.79 -14.65 1.16
N VAL A 76 -7.68 -15.05 -0.11
CA VAL A 76 -8.68 -15.90 -0.78
C VAL A 76 -8.36 -17.37 -0.54
N SER A 77 -7.07 -17.71 -0.53
CA SER A 77 -6.56 -19.04 -0.24
C SER A 77 -6.77 -19.47 1.23
N ASP A 78 -6.81 -20.79 1.44
CA ASP A 78 -6.90 -21.38 2.78
C ASP A 78 -5.69 -20.98 3.63
N LEU A 79 -5.96 -20.57 4.88
CA LEU A 79 -4.94 -20.22 5.85
C LEU A 79 -4.29 -21.49 6.41
N SER A 80 -2.97 -21.50 6.54
CA SER A 80 -2.29 -22.44 7.43
C SER A 80 -2.65 -22.14 8.89
N GLU A 81 -2.50 -23.11 9.80
CA GLU A 81 -2.74 -22.89 11.23
C GLU A 81 -1.91 -21.73 11.82
N ALA A 82 -0.72 -21.46 11.26
CA ALA A 82 0.11 -20.35 11.67
C ALA A 82 -0.50 -19.01 11.25
N GLU A 83 -0.99 -18.91 10.01
CA GLU A 83 -1.65 -17.73 9.48
C GLU A 83 -2.99 -17.47 10.18
N GLU A 84 -3.76 -18.52 10.50
CA GLU A 84 -4.99 -18.39 11.31
C GLU A 84 -4.71 -17.77 12.68
N ARG A 85 -3.64 -18.22 13.36
CA ARG A 85 -3.23 -17.64 14.65
C ARG A 85 -2.82 -16.17 14.50
N GLU A 86 -2.10 -15.83 13.45
CA GLU A 86 -1.68 -14.45 13.18
C GLU A 86 -2.90 -13.55 12.84
N LEU A 87 -3.83 -14.04 12.03
CA LEU A 87 -5.09 -13.34 11.73
C LEU A 87 -5.91 -13.12 13.01
N HIS A 88 -6.06 -14.16 13.85
CA HIS A 88 -6.79 -14.04 15.12
C HIS A 88 -6.16 -12.99 16.04
N GLN A 89 -4.83 -13.00 16.18
CA GLN A 89 -4.11 -11.97 16.94
C GLN A 89 -4.30 -10.56 16.35
N SER A 90 -4.38 -10.46 15.02
CA SER A 90 -4.64 -9.19 14.35
C SER A 90 -6.06 -8.69 14.64
N ILE A 91 -7.06 -9.57 14.59
CA ILE A 91 -8.46 -9.27 14.93
C ILE A 91 -8.55 -8.79 16.38
N THR A 92 -7.91 -9.47 17.34
CA THR A 92 -7.90 -9.04 18.75
C THR A 92 -7.35 -7.63 18.89
N LYS A 93 -6.19 -7.34 18.29
CA LYS A 93 -5.58 -6.00 18.36
C LYS A 93 -6.44 -4.92 17.69
N MET A 94 -7.08 -5.26 16.58
CA MET A 94 -8.00 -4.37 15.88
C MET A 94 -9.23 -4.08 16.72
N HIS A 95 -9.82 -5.09 17.35
CA HIS A 95 -10.95 -4.89 18.26
C HIS A 95 -10.57 -4.00 19.45
N ASP A 96 -9.36 -4.16 20.01
CA ASP A 96 -8.91 -3.37 21.16
C ASP A 96 -8.58 -1.91 20.82
N ARG A 97 -8.09 -1.63 19.61
CA ARG A 97 -7.57 -0.30 19.23
C ARG A 97 -8.42 0.46 18.22
N HIS A 98 -9.15 -0.26 17.39
CA HIS A 98 -9.99 0.23 16.30
C HIS A 98 -11.34 -0.50 16.26
N PRO A 99 -12.10 -0.54 17.39
CA PRO A 99 -13.39 -1.23 17.43
C PRO A 99 -14.37 -0.68 16.39
N GLU A 100 -14.27 0.59 16.01
CA GLU A 100 -15.07 1.21 14.95
C GLU A 100 -14.90 0.52 13.59
N ILE A 101 -13.69 0.04 13.29
CA ILE A 101 -13.42 -0.69 12.04
C ILE A 101 -14.06 -2.07 12.10
N ILE A 102 -13.83 -2.82 13.19
CA ILE A 102 -14.37 -4.18 13.35
C ILE A 102 -15.90 -4.16 13.40
N ASN A 103 -16.49 -3.23 14.14
CA ASN A 103 -17.94 -3.09 14.23
C ASN A 103 -18.57 -2.53 12.94
N GLY A 104 -17.78 -1.84 12.11
CA GLY A 104 -18.19 -1.36 10.80
C GLY A 104 -18.12 -2.43 9.70
N MET A 105 -17.50 -3.58 9.94
CA MET A 105 -17.46 -4.68 8.98
C MET A 105 -18.82 -5.34 8.83
N ARG A 106 -19.22 -5.61 7.59
CA ARG A 106 -20.48 -6.30 7.27
C ARG A 106 -20.23 -7.56 6.48
N GLU A 107 -20.62 -8.70 7.04
CA GLU A 107 -20.62 -9.97 6.31
C GLU A 107 -21.69 -9.96 5.21
N PHE A 108 -21.33 -10.46 4.03
CA PHE A 108 -22.27 -10.67 2.94
C PHE A 108 -23.13 -11.90 3.21
N SER A 109 -24.43 -11.79 2.98
CA SER A 109 -25.28 -12.97 2.86
C SER A 109 -24.87 -13.82 1.66
N ARG A 110 -25.21 -15.11 1.67
CA ARG A 110 -24.96 -16.03 0.55
C ARG A 110 -25.45 -15.49 -0.81
N ASN A 111 -26.55 -14.75 -0.83
CA ASN A 111 -27.09 -14.17 -2.06
C ASN A 111 -26.30 -12.95 -2.53
N GLU A 112 -25.80 -12.13 -1.60
CA GLU A 112 -24.91 -11.00 -1.91
C GLU A 112 -23.56 -11.51 -2.42
N THR A 113 -22.95 -12.50 -1.76
CA THR A 113 -21.75 -13.20 -2.23
C THR A 113 -21.93 -13.69 -3.67
N LYS A 114 -23.01 -14.44 -3.95
CA LYS A 114 -23.30 -14.92 -5.32
C LYS A 114 -23.52 -13.80 -6.34
N ARG A 115 -24.10 -12.67 -5.92
CA ARG A 115 -24.30 -11.52 -6.81
C ARG A 115 -22.97 -10.84 -7.12
N SER A 116 -22.20 -10.52 -6.09
CA SER A 116 -20.89 -9.87 -6.21
C SER A 116 -19.93 -10.70 -7.08
N LEU A 117 -19.86 -12.02 -6.85
CA LEU A 117 -19.06 -12.92 -7.69
C LEU A 117 -19.47 -12.89 -9.16
N ARG A 118 -20.77 -12.85 -9.48
CA ARG A 118 -21.24 -12.72 -10.86
C ARG A 118 -20.89 -11.37 -11.48
N GLU A 119 -20.99 -10.29 -10.71
CA GLU A 119 -20.65 -8.93 -11.16
C GLU A 119 -19.18 -8.78 -11.51
N ILE A 120 -18.28 -9.40 -10.74
CA ILE A 120 -16.84 -9.42 -11.03
C ILE A 120 -16.45 -10.48 -12.07
N GLY A 121 -17.43 -11.23 -12.61
CA GLY A 121 -17.20 -12.27 -13.61
C GLY A 121 -16.59 -13.56 -13.07
N PHE A 122 -16.64 -13.79 -11.76
CA PHE A 122 -16.12 -15.00 -11.13
C PHE A 122 -17.13 -16.17 -11.27
N PRO A 123 -16.73 -17.31 -11.85
CA PRO A 123 -17.62 -18.44 -12.07
C PRO A 123 -18.01 -19.11 -10.76
N SER A 124 -19.26 -18.95 -10.34
CA SER A 124 -19.78 -19.46 -9.07
C SER A 124 -19.81 -20.99 -8.94
N ALA A 125 -19.77 -21.72 -10.06
CA ALA A 125 -19.72 -23.19 -10.10
C ALA A 125 -18.36 -23.77 -9.66
N SER A 126 -17.34 -22.90 -9.50
CA SER A 126 -15.95 -23.30 -9.23
C SER A 126 -15.59 -23.28 -7.75
N LEU A 127 -16.53 -22.91 -6.87
CA LEU A 127 -16.23 -22.72 -5.45
C LEU A 127 -16.46 -24.03 -4.67
N PRO A 128 -15.39 -24.66 -4.15
CA PRO A 128 -15.50 -25.91 -3.42
C PRO A 128 -16.11 -25.73 -2.01
N GLN A 129 -16.16 -24.49 -1.49
CA GLN A 129 -16.59 -24.16 -0.14
C GLN A 129 -17.37 -22.82 -0.07
N PRO A 130 -18.15 -22.56 1.01
CA PRO A 130 -18.76 -21.26 1.20
C PRO A 130 -17.70 -20.18 1.37
N LEU A 131 -17.60 -19.27 0.40
CA LEU A 131 -16.78 -18.06 0.53
C LEU A 131 -17.43 -17.08 1.51
N TYR A 132 -16.65 -16.62 2.47
CA TYR A 132 -16.99 -15.49 3.33
C TYR A 132 -16.49 -14.20 2.66
N MET A 133 -17.42 -13.28 2.42
CA MET A 133 -17.10 -11.96 1.88
C MET A 133 -17.51 -10.92 2.90
N PHE A 134 -16.66 -9.91 3.06
CA PHE A 134 -16.90 -8.79 3.97
C PHE A 134 -16.81 -7.49 3.19
N GLU A 135 -17.71 -6.58 3.51
CA GLU A 135 -17.58 -5.17 3.20
C GLU A 135 -16.96 -4.45 4.39
N PHE A 136 -15.97 -3.62 4.08
CA PHE A 136 -15.25 -2.81 5.04
C PHE A 136 -15.77 -1.38 5.02
N PRO A 137 -15.72 -0.66 6.14
CA PRO A 137 -16.06 0.77 6.15
C PRO A 137 -15.05 1.57 5.32
N ASP A 138 -15.49 2.68 4.74
CA ASP A 138 -14.65 3.57 3.90
C ASP A 138 -13.38 4.05 4.62
N SER A 139 -13.40 4.13 5.95
CA SER A 139 -12.23 4.48 6.76
C SER A 139 -11.04 3.55 6.54
N ILE A 140 -11.26 2.28 6.18
CA ILE A 140 -10.18 1.35 5.81
C ILE A 140 -9.51 1.77 4.50
N ILE A 141 -10.28 2.27 3.53
CA ILE A 141 -9.73 2.74 2.25
C ILE A 141 -8.84 3.95 2.51
N GLU A 142 -9.33 4.93 3.28
CA GLU A 142 -8.54 6.12 3.64
C GLU A 142 -7.24 5.79 4.38
N VAL A 143 -7.29 4.83 5.30
CA VAL A 143 -6.10 4.31 6.01
C VAL A 143 -5.12 3.68 5.04
N SER A 144 -5.62 2.81 4.15
CA SER A 144 -4.80 2.10 3.17
C SER A 144 -4.14 3.08 2.19
N GLU A 145 -4.85 4.14 1.80
CA GLU A 145 -4.33 5.22 0.98
C GLU A 145 -3.25 6.03 1.70
N ARG A 146 -3.45 6.41 2.98
CA ARG A 146 -2.42 7.08 3.79
C ARG A 146 -1.17 6.25 3.89
N TYR A 147 -1.33 4.95 4.19
CA TYR A 147 -0.22 4.01 4.21
C TYR A 147 0.48 3.91 2.84
N GLY A 148 -0.29 3.78 1.76
CA GLY A 148 0.23 3.73 0.39
C GLY A 148 0.97 5.01 0.00
N ARG A 149 0.54 6.19 0.47
CA ARG A 149 1.28 7.45 0.29
C ARG A 149 2.64 7.43 0.99
N LYS A 150 2.69 6.94 2.23
CA LYS A 150 3.97 6.78 2.97
C LYS A 150 4.89 5.76 2.28
N LEU A 151 4.34 4.61 1.87
CA LEU A 151 5.07 3.60 1.12
C LEU A 151 5.59 4.12 -0.22
N GLY A 152 4.80 4.93 -0.94
CA GLY A 152 5.23 5.61 -2.17
C GLY A 152 6.46 6.50 -1.95
N LYS A 153 6.47 7.32 -0.89
CA LYS A 153 7.64 8.14 -0.52
C LYS A 153 8.85 7.27 -0.20
N ALA A 154 8.65 6.15 0.52
CA ALA A 154 9.72 5.20 0.83
C ALA A 154 10.32 4.58 -0.44
N LEU A 155 9.48 4.05 -1.33
CA LEU A 155 9.94 3.43 -2.58
C LEU A 155 10.60 4.44 -3.51
N TYR A 156 10.07 5.67 -3.60
CA TYR A 156 10.74 6.75 -4.31
C TYR A 156 12.15 7.01 -3.77
N TYR A 157 12.30 7.12 -2.44
CA TYR A 157 13.61 7.29 -1.81
C TYR A 157 14.55 6.11 -2.11
N MET A 158 14.05 4.88 -2.04
CA MET A 158 14.80 3.65 -2.33
C MET A 158 15.39 3.65 -3.74
N HIS A 159 14.58 4.04 -4.74
CA HIS A 159 14.99 3.96 -6.14
C HIS A 159 15.78 5.18 -6.62
N THR A 160 15.60 6.34 -5.99
CA THR A 160 16.26 7.58 -6.42
C THR A 160 17.47 7.95 -5.56
N GLY A 161 17.49 7.54 -4.29
CA GLY A 161 18.38 8.07 -3.26
C GLY A 161 18.04 9.51 -2.82
N THR A 162 16.97 10.10 -3.37
CA THR A 162 16.59 11.50 -3.17
C THR A 162 15.36 11.58 -2.27
N ILE A 163 15.36 12.56 -1.36
CA ILE A 163 14.21 12.83 -0.51
C ILE A 163 13.05 13.32 -1.36
N PHE A 164 11.88 12.71 -1.18
CA PHE A 164 10.65 13.16 -1.83
C PHE A 164 10.27 14.54 -1.30
N PRO A 165 10.17 15.59 -2.12
CA PRO A 165 10.06 16.97 -1.65
C PRO A 165 8.73 17.25 -0.94
N ALA A 166 8.72 18.21 -0.02
CA ALA A 166 7.51 18.63 0.70
C ALA A 166 6.41 19.18 -0.23
N SER A 167 6.81 19.83 -1.34
CA SER A 167 5.90 20.30 -2.39
C SER A 167 5.29 19.17 -3.22
N GLY A 168 5.85 17.95 -3.13
CA GLY A 168 5.41 16.82 -3.94
C GLY A 168 4.01 16.33 -3.56
N ARG A 169 3.42 15.55 -4.47
CA ARG A 169 2.12 14.90 -4.29
C ARG A 169 2.26 13.40 -4.49
N VAL A 170 1.59 12.65 -3.63
CA VAL A 170 1.48 11.19 -3.76
C VAL A 170 0.00 10.86 -3.87
N HIS A 171 -0.38 10.30 -5.01
CA HIS A 171 -1.69 9.71 -5.23
C HIS A 171 -1.60 8.21 -4.94
N CYS A 172 -2.61 7.66 -4.27
CA CYS A 172 -2.70 6.24 -3.99
C CYS A 172 -4.13 5.79 -4.27
N GLU A 173 -4.29 4.74 -5.05
CA GLU A 173 -5.54 4.02 -5.23
C GLU A 173 -5.38 2.62 -4.69
N VAL A 174 -6.34 2.22 -3.85
CA VAL A 174 -6.33 0.92 -3.19
C VAL A 174 -7.40 0.05 -3.81
N MET A 175 -7.03 -1.19 -4.10
CA MET A 175 -7.90 -2.20 -4.67
C MET A 175 -7.91 -3.41 -3.74
N SER A 176 -9.11 -3.91 -3.47
CA SER A 176 -9.31 -5.18 -2.76
C SER A 176 -8.93 -6.36 -3.66
N ASN A 177 -8.78 -7.53 -3.03
CA ASN A 177 -8.67 -8.81 -3.72
C ASN A 177 -9.78 -9.06 -4.74
N THR A 178 -11.02 -8.65 -4.45
CA THR A 178 -12.16 -8.76 -5.38
C THR A 178 -11.97 -7.91 -6.64
N SER A 179 -11.43 -6.70 -6.50
CA SER A 179 -11.12 -5.83 -7.64
C SER A 179 -9.98 -6.40 -8.48
N PHE A 180 -8.96 -6.99 -7.85
CA PHE A 180 -7.86 -7.66 -8.54
C PHE A 180 -8.33 -8.89 -9.33
N MET A 181 -9.29 -9.65 -8.79
CA MET A 181 -9.88 -10.82 -9.46
C MET A 181 -10.82 -10.46 -10.61
N SER A 182 -11.22 -9.19 -10.73
CA SER A 182 -12.13 -8.74 -11.77
C SER A 182 -11.47 -8.84 -13.15
N SER A 183 -12.21 -9.31 -14.15
CA SER A 183 -11.77 -9.27 -15.56
C SER A 183 -11.54 -7.85 -16.09
N ARG A 184 -12.01 -6.83 -15.36
CA ARG A 184 -11.81 -5.41 -15.67
C ARG A 184 -10.51 -4.84 -15.07
N PHE A 185 -9.78 -5.63 -14.28
CA PHE A 185 -8.52 -5.19 -13.72
C PHE A 185 -7.54 -4.86 -14.86
N PRO A 186 -6.97 -3.65 -14.92
CA PRO A 186 -6.25 -3.16 -16.09
C PRO A 186 -4.84 -3.76 -16.18
N LEU A 187 -4.76 -5.07 -16.47
CA LEU A 187 -3.53 -5.85 -16.51
C LEU A 187 -2.45 -5.20 -17.39
N ASP A 188 -2.85 -4.61 -18.50
CA ASP A 188 -1.97 -3.94 -19.46
C ASP A 188 -1.27 -2.71 -18.86
N ALA A 189 -1.94 -1.97 -17.96
CA ALA A 189 -1.33 -0.84 -17.28
C ALA A 189 -0.16 -1.28 -16.38
N PHE A 190 -0.19 -2.51 -15.86
CA PHE A 190 0.91 -3.07 -15.07
C PHE A 190 2.09 -3.55 -15.89
N GLN A 191 1.87 -3.84 -17.18
CA GLN A 191 2.96 -4.21 -18.09
C GLN A 191 3.82 -3.00 -18.45
N MET A 192 3.28 -1.78 -18.33
CA MET A 192 4.05 -0.54 -18.53
C MET A 192 5.13 -0.32 -17.45
N LEU A 193 4.96 -0.90 -16.26
CA LEU A 193 5.95 -0.87 -15.18
C LEU A 193 6.87 -2.09 -15.32
N SER A 194 7.99 -1.93 -16.01
CA SER A 194 8.88 -3.05 -16.35
C SER A 194 9.85 -3.43 -15.22
N ALA A 195 10.17 -2.51 -14.31
CA ALA A 195 11.14 -2.79 -13.26
C ALA A 195 10.49 -3.56 -12.09
N THR A 196 11.08 -4.71 -11.75
CA THR A 196 10.67 -5.54 -10.61
C THR A 196 11.89 -5.81 -9.73
N PRO A 197 11.93 -5.35 -8.47
CA PRO A 197 13.03 -5.63 -7.57
C PRO A 197 12.93 -7.04 -7.01
N ALA A 198 14.08 -7.65 -6.70
CA ALA A 198 14.11 -8.90 -5.96
C ALA A 198 13.76 -8.64 -4.49
N ILE A 199 12.66 -9.21 -4.02
CA ILE A 199 12.21 -9.12 -2.63
C ILE A 199 12.62 -10.40 -1.90
N SER A 200 13.61 -10.30 -1.02
CA SER A 200 14.12 -11.47 -0.29
C SER A 200 14.64 -11.13 1.09
N ARG A 201 14.78 -12.17 1.91
CA ARG A 201 15.42 -12.13 3.23
C ARG A 201 16.15 -13.46 3.47
N ALA A 202 17.42 -13.39 3.86
CA ALA A 202 18.27 -14.56 4.08
C ALA A 202 18.22 -15.57 2.90
N GLY A 203 18.21 -15.05 1.67
CA GLY A 203 18.16 -15.84 0.43
C GLY A 203 16.78 -16.45 0.09
N LYS A 204 15.76 -16.27 0.93
CA LYS A 204 14.39 -16.70 0.63
C LYS A 204 13.61 -15.57 -0.02
N SER A 205 12.90 -15.89 -1.10
CA SER A 205 11.95 -14.96 -1.72
C SER A 205 10.81 -14.63 -0.75
N LEU A 206 10.35 -13.39 -0.78
CA LEU A 206 9.15 -12.93 -0.08
C LEU A 206 8.11 -12.37 -1.07
N GLY A 207 8.26 -12.67 -2.37
CA GLY A 207 7.39 -12.15 -3.43
C GLY A 207 5.93 -12.60 -3.33
N ASP A 208 5.67 -13.66 -2.56
CA ASP A 208 4.35 -14.15 -2.20
C ASP A 208 3.67 -13.30 -1.11
N GLN A 209 4.42 -12.56 -0.31
CA GLN A 209 3.91 -11.68 0.74
C GLN A 209 3.91 -10.21 0.33
N PHE A 210 4.94 -9.79 -0.40
CA PHE A 210 5.10 -8.42 -0.88
C PHE A 210 5.84 -8.42 -2.21
N ALA A 211 5.21 -7.83 -3.21
CA ALA A 211 5.82 -7.58 -4.50
C ALA A 211 5.44 -6.19 -4.98
N TYR A 212 6.29 -5.59 -5.81
CA TYR A 212 5.87 -4.42 -6.54
C TYR A 212 6.61 -4.30 -7.87
N ARG A 213 5.99 -3.56 -8.78
CA ARG A 213 6.59 -3.08 -10.01
C ARG A 213 6.68 -1.58 -9.97
N TRP A 214 7.65 -1.01 -10.66
CA TRP A 214 7.80 0.43 -10.72
C TRP A 214 8.29 0.93 -12.07
N GLY A 215 8.08 2.21 -12.28
CA GLY A 215 8.54 2.98 -13.42
C GLY A 215 8.70 4.44 -13.00
N MET A 216 9.62 5.14 -13.64
CA MET A 216 9.95 6.53 -13.30
C MET A 216 10.35 7.27 -14.57
N THR A 217 10.08 8.57 -14.61
CA THR A 217 10.58 9.46 -15.66
C THR A 217 12.10 9.58 -15.60
N GLU A 218 12.73 9.96 -16.71
CA GLU A 218 14.19 10.14 -16.75
C GLU A 218 14.64 11.24 -15.78
N GLU A 219 13.83 12.30 -15.65
CA GLU A 219 14.02 13.43 -14.76
C GLU A 219 13.78 13.10 -13.28
N LYS A 220 13.24 11.91 -12.99
CA LYS A 220 12.84 11.46 -11.64
C LYS A 220 11.79 12.35 -10.98
N ASP A 221 11.08 13.15 -11.76
CA ASP A 221 10.05 14.06 -11.26
C ASP A 221 8.67 13.38 -11.10
N ALA A 222 8.49 12.21 -11.70
CA ALA A 222 7.32 11.36 -11.50
C ALA A 222 7.70 9.87 -11.46
N ALA A 223 7.03 9.12 -10.59
CA ALA A 223 7.15 7.67 -10.52
C ALA A 223 5.78 7.01 -10.30
N ALA A 224 5.69 5.76 -10.70
CA ALA A 224 4.52 4.92 -10.51
C ALA A 224 4.96 3.60 -9.87
N PHE A 225 4.19 3.14 -8.89
CA PHE A 225 4.38 1.88 -8.19
C PHE A 225 3.08 1.09 -8.25
N LEU A 226 3.18 -0.16 -8.69
CA LEU A 226 2.15 -1.15 -8.49
C LEU A 226 2.59 -2.05 -7.36
N ILE A 227 1.90 -2.01 -6.24
CA ILE A 227 2.28 -2.70 -5.02
C ILE A 227 1.24 -3.76 -4.70
N GLN A 228 1.68 -4.97 -4.36
CA GLN A 228 0.83 -6.09 -4.00
C GLN A 228 1.26 -6.65 -2.65
N PHE A 229 0.29 -6.83 -1.75
CA PHE A 229 0.45 -7.55 -0.49
C PHE A 229 -0.31 -8.87 -0.55
N GLY A 230 0.45 -9.95 -0.80
CA GLY A 230 -0.09 -11.29 -1.02
C GLY A 230 -1.29 -11.32 -1.96
N GLU A 231 -2.35 -11.98 -1.54
CA GLU A 231 -3.63 -12.04 -2.26
C GLU A 231 -4.63 -10.98 -1.78
N SER A 232 -4.28 -10.14 -0.81
CA SER A 232 -5.25 -9.35 -0.06
C SER A 232 -5.59 -8.02 -0.71
N THR A 233 -4.55 -7.27 -1.11
CA THR A 233 -4.74 -5.90 -1.57
C THR A 233 -3.63 -5.50 -2.54
N VAL A 234 -4.03 -4.63 -3.49
CA VAL A 234 -3.14 -4.01 -4.46
C VAL A 234 -3.27 -2.50 -4.34
N MET A 235 -2.15 -1.80 -4.42
CA MET A 235 -2.09 -0.34 -4.42
C MET A 235 -1.43 0.14 -5.70
N VAL A 236 -2.01 1.15 -6.33
CA VAL A 236 -1.37 1.91 -7.40
C VAL A 236 -1.00 3.27 -6.84
N VAL A 237 0.30 3.54 -6.78
CA VAL A 237 0.84 4.77 -6.18
C VAL A 237 1.54 5.57 -7.25
N PHE A 238 1.15 6.83 -7.42
CA PHE A 238 1.85 7.79 -8.27
C PHE A 238 2.48 8.87 -7.41
N THR A 239 3.76 9.16 -7.65
CA THR A 239 4.47 10.22 -6.95
C THR A 239 4.88 11.29 -7.95
N TYR A 240 4.68 12.57 -7.61
CA TYR A 240 5.09 13.72 -8.40
C TYR A 240 5.87 14.69 -7.51
N THR A 241 7.08 15.06 -7.89
CA THR A 241 7.92 15.97 -7.08
C THR A 241 7.46 17.42 -7.15
N ASP A 242 6.64 17.76 -8.15
CA ASP A 242 6.09 19.09 -8.40
C ASP A 242 4.56 19.01 -8.56
N VAL A 243 3.85 19.86 -7.82
CA VAL A 243 2.38 19.93 -7.81
C VAL A 243 1.81 20.49 -9.11
N GLU A 244 2.52 21.37 -9.81
CA GLU A 244 2.01 21.95 -11.05
C GLU A 244 2.07 20.92 -12.18
N LYS A 245 3.18 20.17 -12.28
CA LYS A 245 3.29 19.00 -13.17
C LYS A 245 2.22 17.95 -12.87
N TYR A 246 1.91 17.73 -11.59
CA TYR A 246 0.83 16.85 -11.18
C TYR A 246 -0.52 17.33 -11.74
N LYS A 247 -0.87 18.62 -11.56
CA LYS A 247 -2.13 19.20 -12.05
C LYS A 247 -2.26 19.09 -13.56
N GLU A 248 -1.20 19.42 -14.31
CA GLU A 248 -1.18 19.32 -15.77
C GLU A 248 -1.45 17.88 -16.25
N THR A 249 -0.74 16.93 -15.67
CA THR A 249 -0.86 15.50 -16.00
C THR A 249 -2.26 14.97 -15.64
N PHE A 250 -2.77 15.36 -14.47
CA PHE A 250 -4.07 14.93 -13.99
C PHE A 250 -5.22 15.53 -14.80
N ALA A 251 -5.13 16.82 -15.17
CA ALA A 251 -6.11 17.48 -16.03
C ALA A 251 -6.15 16.84 -17.42
N ALA A 252 -4.98 16.56 -18.02
CA ALA A 252 -4.89 15.88 -19.31
C ALA A 252 -5.50 14.46 -19.26
N ARG A 253 -5.23 13.69 -18.20
CA ARG A 253 -5.83 12.36 -18.00
C ARG A 253 -7.34 12.42 -17.75
N SER A 254 -7.79 13.35 -16.92
CA SER A 254 -9.23 13.53 -16.64
C SER A 254 -10.01 13.89 -17.90
N ALA A 255 -9.43 14.72 -18.79
CA ALA A 255 -9.99 15.03 -20.09
C ALA A 255 -9.97 13.83 -21.07
N ALA A 256 -8.92 13.00 -21.04
CA ALA A 256 -8.82 11.79 -21.87
C ALA A 256 -9.66 10.60 -21.35
N LEU A 257 -10.01 10.58 -20.07
CA LEU A 257 -10.82 9.53 -19.45
C LEU A 257 -12.31 9.90 -19.41
N SER A 258 -12.67 11.19 -19.36
CA SER A 258 -14.06 11.62 -19.52
C SER A 258 -14.62 11.29 -20.91
N THR A 259 -13.76 11.19 -21.93
CA THR A 259 -14.11 10.66 -23.26
C THR A 259 -14.18 9.13 -23.32
N ARG A 260 -13.63 8.43 -22.32
CA ARG A 260 -13.58 6.96 -22.18
C ARG A 260 -14.54 6.39 -21.13
N LYS A 261 -15.22 7.26 -20.37
CA LYS A 261 -16.11 6.94 -19.23
C LYS A 261 -17.34 6.09 -19.60
N GLN A 262 -17.55 5.76 -20.88
CA GLN A 262 -18.67 4.91 -21.30
C GLN A 262 -18.43 3.41 -21.06
N ASP A 263 -17.19 2.91 -20.87
CA ASP A 263 -16.95 1.45 -20.92
C ASP A 263 -16.26 0.81 -19.70
N THR A 264 -15.58 1.54 -18.80
CA THR A 264 -14.67 0.91 -17.83
C THR A 264 -15.13 0.87 -16.37
N GLY A 265 -16.19 1.60 -16.00
CA GLY A 265 -16.73 1.60 -14.63
C GLY A 265 -15.73 2.06 -13.55
N PHE A 266 -14.67 2.75 -13.95
CA PHE A 266 -13.67 3.33 -13.05
C PHE A 266 -14.02 4.80 -12.82
N ASP A 267 -14.41 5.15 -11.60
CA ASP A 267 -14.61 6.55 -11.24
C ASP A 267 -13.26 7.20 -10.92
N LEU A 268 -13.03 8.36 -11.55
CA LEU A 268 -11.86 9.17 -11.26
C LEU A 268 -11.93 9.71 -9.83
N PRO A 269 -10.79 9.84 -9.15
CA PRO A 269 -10.75 10.56 -7.88
C PRO A 269 -11.11 12.04 -8.12
N ALA A 270 -11.64 12.70 -7.09
CA ALA A 270 -12.10 14.09 -7.16
C ALA A 270 -10.99 15.07 -7.61
N SER A 271 -11.35 16.29 -8.02
CA SER A 271 -10.41 17.33 -8.48
C SER A 271 -9.17 17.48 -7.57
N PRO A 272 -7.96 17.75 -8.10
CA PRO A 272 -6.74 17.99 -7.31
C PRO A 272 -6.90 18.98 -6.16
N ASP A 273 -7.81 19.95 -6.29
CA ASP A 273 -8.07 20.98 -5.28
C ASP A 273 -8.90 20.50 -4.08
N SER A 274 -9.49 19.30 -4.17
CA SER A 274 -10.30 18.70 -3.09
C SER A 274 -9.51 17.77 -2.15
N TRP A 275 -8.21 17.61 -2.39
CA TRP A 275 -7.40 16.61 -1.68
C TRP A 275 -6.66 17.21 -0.49
N PRO A 276 -6.51 16.47 0.61
CA PRO A 276 -5.75 16.94 1.76
C PRO A 276 -4.27 17.15 1.38
N PRO A 277 -3.61 18.20 1.90
CA PRO A 277 -2.18 18.39 1.71
C PRO A 277 -1.41 17.17 2.19
N SER A 278 -0.29 16.85 1.51
CA SER A 278 0.55 15.66 1.73
C SER A 278 1.36 15.65 3.04
N ASN A 279 0.88 16.39 4.06
CA ASN A 279 1.48 16.40 5.39
C ASN A 279 1.22 15.08 6.12
N PRO A 280 2.26 14.54 6.81
CA PRO A 280 2.19 13.29 7.55
C PRO A 280 1.30 13.37 8.80
#